data_AF-X0ZWK8-F1
#
_entry.id   AF-X0ZWK8-F1
#
_cell.length_a   1.000
_cell.length_b   1.000
_cell.length_c   1.000
_cell.angle_alpha   90.00
_cell.angle_beta   90.00
_cell.angle_gamma   90.00
#
_symmetry.space_group_name_H-M   'P 1'
#
loop_
_entity.id
_entity.type
_entity.pdbx_description
1 polymer ?
#
loop_
_entity_poly.entity_id
_entity_poly.type
_entity_poly.pdbx_seq_one_letter_code
_entity_poly.pdbx_strand_id
1 'polypeptide(L)'
;MASKDISPSNPKFISREDVPNGIIEKEKEIFYAQVKKSGKPAQIIEKIVEGKLEKYFQTNCLKEQIFIKDNSKNINQLLLELIAKLGENIVIKRFARFQLGEEI
;
A
#
# COMPACT_ATOMS: atom_id res chain seq x y z
N MET A 1 -25.95 -8.60 -1.13
CA MET A 1 -25.40 -7.37 -1.73
C MET A 1 -24.02 -7.16 -1.12
N ALA A 2 -22.96 -7.64 -1.78
CA ALA A 2 -21.59 -7.52 -1.28
C ALA A 2 -21.16 -6.05 -1.40
N SER A 3 -21.11 -5.35 -0.27
CA SER A 3 -20.77 -3.93 -0.19
C SER A 3 -19.36 -3.70 -0.72
N LYS A 4 -19.26 -2.85 -1.73
CA LYS A 4 -18.07 -2.51 -2.53
C LYS A 4 -17.08 -1.62 -1.77
N ASP A 5 -16.89 -1.79 -0.46
CA ASP A 5 -16.11 -0.81 0.33
C ASP A 5 -15.07 -1.40 1.29
N ILE A 6 -14.88 -2.72 1.35
CA ILE A 6 -13.82 -3.31 2.18
C ILE A 6 -13.18 -4.42 1.37
N SER A 7 -12.19 -4.07 0.55
CA SER A 7 -11.21 -5.09 0.17
C SER A 7 -10.56 -5.56 1.47
N PRO A 8 -10.52 -6.87 1.77
CA PRO A 8 -9.68 -7.35 2.86
C PRO A 8 -8.24 -7.10 2.43
N SER A 9 -7.75 -5.91 2.75
CA SER A 9 -6.39 -5.51 2.43
C SER A 9 -5.48 -6.61 2.96
N ASN A 10 -4.66 -7.18 2.08
CA ASN A 10 -3.71 -8.23 2.42
C ASN A 10 -2.31 -7.60 2.41
N PRO A 11 -1.99 -6.71 3.37
CA PRO A 11 -0.68 -6.10 3.42
C PRO A 11 0.36 -7.20 3.58
N LYS A 12 1.44 -7.09 2.80
CA LYS A 12 2.60 -7.96 2.89
C LYS A 12 3.73 -7.31 3.70
N PHE A 13 3.70 -5.99 3.81
CA PHE A 13 4.72 -5.17 4.45
C PHE A 13 4.09 -4.23 5.48
N ILE A 14 4.87 -3.78 6.48
CA ILE A 14 4.38 -2.84 7.46
C ILE A 14 4.42 -1.42 6.87
N SER A 15 5.55 -1.03 6.27
CA SER A 15 5.70 0.26 5.61
C SER A 15 6.47 0.18 4.30
N ARG A 16 6.55 1.31 3.56
CA ARG A 16 7.18 1.38 2.23
C ARG A 16 8.66 1.01 2.29
N GLU A 17 9.30 1.31 3.41
CA GLU A 17 10.72 1.05 3.67
C GLU A 17 11.00 -0.44 3.87
N ASP A 18 10.00 -1.23 4.25
CA ASP A 18 10.13 -2.68 4.40
C ASP A 18 10.03 -3.42 3.07
N VAL A 19 9.66 -2.72 1.98
CA VAL A 19 9.55 -3.31 0.65
C VAL A 19 10.94 -3.43 0.03
N PRO A 20 11.42 -4.65 -0.30
CA PRO A 20 12.71 -4.82 -0.94
C PRO A 20 12.80 -4.06 -2.27
N ASN A 21 13.91 -3.35 -2.50
CA ASN A 21 14.14 -2.61 -3.75
C ASN A 21 13.95 -3.46 -5.01
N GLY A 22 14.38 -4.73 -4.97
CA GLY A 22 14.20 -5.65 -6.10
C GLY A 22 12.73 -5.96 -6.43
N ILE A 23 11.79 -5.79 -5.48
CA ILE A 23 10.34 -5.89 -5.77
C ILE A 23 9.85 -4.58 -6.39
N ILE A 24 10.27 -3.44 -5.83
CA ILE A 24 9.90 -2.10 -6.33
C ILE A 24 10.33 -1.95 -7.80
N GLU A 25 11.56 -2.33 -8.13
CA GLU A 25 12.10 -2.29 -9.49
C GLU A 25 11.30 -3.17 -10.45
N LYS A 26 11.03 -4.43 -10.06
CA LYS A 26 10.22 -5.36 -10.86
C LYS A 26 8.81 -4.81 -11.13
N GLU A 27 8.12 -4.32 -10.10
CA GLU A 27 6.79 -3.72 -10.24
C GLU A 27 6.83 -2.48 -11.14
N LYS A 28 7.84 -1.62 -10.97
CA LYS A 28 8.06 -0.44 -11.82
C LYS A 28 8.26 -0.83 -13.28
N GLU A 29 9.07 -1.85 -13.57
CA GLU A 29 9.27 -2.37 -14.92
C GLU A 29 7.98 -2.92 -15.52
N ILE A 30 7.19 -3.67 -14.75
CA ILE A 30 5.90 -4.21 -15.17
C ILE A 30 4.95 -3.06 -15.54
N PHE A 31 4.83 -2.05 -14.67
CA PHE A 31 3.98 -0.89 -14.94
C PHE A 31 4.46 -0.08 -16.12
N TYR A 32 5.77 0.09 -16.28
CA TYR A 32 6.36 0.75 -17.43
C TYR A 32 6.05 -0.01 -18.72
N ALA A 33 6.23 -1.33 -18.74
CA ALA A 33 5.90 -2.18 -19.89
C ALA A 33 4.41 -2.13 -20.26
N GLN A 34 3.51 -2.05 -19.27
CA GLN A 34 2.07 -1.89 -19.49
C GLN A 34 1.72 -0.56 -20.17
N VAL A 35 2.40 0.53 -19.79
CA VAL A 35 2.05 1.88 -20.24
C VAL A 35 2.86 2.30 -21.48
N LYS A 36 4.03 1.69 -21.72
CA LYS A 36 4.85 1.92 -22.93
C LYS A 36 4.09 1.58 -24.20
N LYS A 37 3.20 0.58 -24.15
CA LYS A 37 2.30 0.20 -25.26
C LYS A 37 1.22 1.25 -25.56
N SER A 38 1.03 2.24 -24.68
CA SER A 38 -0.01 3.27 -24.82
C SER A 38 0.38 4.44 -25.73
N GLY A 39 1.63 4.52 -26.21
CA GLY A 39 2.09 5.58 -27.13
C GLY A 39 2.09 7.00 -26.55
N LYS A 40 2.00 7.16 -25.23
CA LYS A 40 1.97 8.46 -24.55
C LYS A 40 3.39 9.07 -24.41
N PRO A 41 3.52 10.40 -24.28
CA PRO A 41 4.79 11.05 -23.96
C PRO A 41 5.44 10.49 -22.69
N ALA A 42 6.78 10.40 -22.67
CA ALA A 42 7.54 9.82 -21.56
C ALA A 42 7.20 10.42 -20.18
N GLN A 43 7.01 11.74 -20.11
CA GLN A 43 6.61 12.44 -18.87
C GLN A 43 5.25 11.98 -18.33
N ILE A 44 4.31 11.64 -19.21
CA ILE A 44 2.98 11.14 -18.81
C ILE A 44 3.10 9.68 -18.37
N ILE A 45 3.93 8.89 -19.05
CA ILE A 45 4.20 7.50 -18.68
C ILE A 45 4.77 7.42 -17.26
N GLU A 46 5.76 8.25 -16.93
CA GLU A 46 6.36 8.29 -15.59
C GLU A 46 5.33 8.62 -14.51
N LYS A 47 4.51 9.65 -14.71
CA LYS A 47 3.42 9.99 -13.77
C LYS A 47 2.42 8.85 -13.57
N ILE A 48 2.10 8.11 -14.64
CA ILE A 48 1.18 6.95 -14.53
C ILE A 48 1.84 5.83 -13.74
N VAL A 49 3.12 5.54 -13.99
CA VAL A 49 3.87 4.50 -13.30
C VAL A 49 4.01 4.84 -11.82
N GLU A 50 4.30 6.09 -11.49
CA GLU A 50 4.34 6.59 -10.11
C GLU A 50 3.00 6.40 -9.40
N GLY A 51 1.88 6.76 -10.03
CA GLY A 51 0.54 6.54 -9.45
C GLY A 51 0.20 5.05 -9.27
N LYS A 52 0.71 4.16 -10.14
CA LYS A 52 0.56 2.70 -9.97
C LYS A 52 1.41 2.15 -8.83
N LEU A 53 2.63 2.64 -8.68
CA LEU A 53 3.50 2.31 -7.53
C LEU A 53 2.87 2.80 -6.22
N GLU A 54 2.31 4.00 -6.20
CA GLU A 54 1.60 4.53 -5.04
C GLU A 54 0.43 3.63 -4.64
N LYS A 55 -0.36 3.19 -5.62
CA LYS A 55 -1.44 2.23 -5.39
C LYS A 55 -0.92 0.88 -4.89
N TYR A 56 0.23 0.41 -5.39
CA TYR A 56 0.88 -0.80 -4.89
C TYR A 56 1.23 -0.67 -3.40
N PHE A 57 1.78 0.47 -2.97
CA PHE A 57 2.07 0.70 -1.56
C PHE A 57 0.79 0.76 -0.72
N GLN A 58 -0.26 1.44 -1.20
CA GLN A 58 -1.56 1.50 -0.51
C GLN A 58 -2.20 0.12 -0.32
N THR A 59 -1.98 -0.83 -1.24
CA THR A 59 -2.54 -2.18 -1.08
C THR A 59 -1.64 -3.13 -0.31
N ASN A 60 -0.31 -3.00 -0.45
CA ASN A 60 0.65 -3.97 0.11
C ASN A 60 1.31 -3.53 1.43
N CYS A 61 1.25 -2.25 1.81
CA CYS A 61 1.83 -1.73 3.05
C CYS A 61 0.75 -1.38 4.06
N LEU A 62 0.84 -1.94 5.27
CA LEU A 62 -0.15 -1.72 6.33
C LEU A 62 -0.30 -0.25 6.69
N LYS A 63 0.80 0.49 6.88
CA LYS A 63 0.78 1.91 7.27
C LYS A 63 0.08 2.81 6.24
N GLU A 64 0.08 2.42 4.97
CA GLU A 64 -0.49 3.19 3.85
C GLU A 64 -1.99 2.94 3.66
N GLN A 65 -2.53 1.91 4.32
CA GLN A 65 -3.93 1.54 4.18
C GLN A 65 -4.85 2.55 4.88
N ILE A 66 -5.97 2.83 4.25
CA ILE A 66 -7.07 3.58 4.86
C ILE A 66 -7.58 2.84 6.09
N PHE A 67 -7.78 3.58 7.18
CA PHE A 67 -8.28 3.00 8.40
C PHE A 67 -9.78 2.71 8.28
N ILE A 68 -10.15 1.42 8.32
CA ILE A 68 -11.53 0.97 8.06
C ILE A 68 -12.59 1.64 8.97
N LYS A 69 -12.20 2.05 10.20
CA LYS A 69 -13.14 2.73 11.11
C LYS A 69 -13.26 4.23 10.84
N ASP A 70 -12.30 4.81 10.13
CA ASP A 70 -12.28 6.22 9.77
C ASP A 70 -11.54 6.42 8.45
N ASN A 71 -12.32 6.48 7.37
CA ASN A 71 -11.80 6.59 6.02
C ASN A 71 -11.15 7.96 5.71
N SER A 72 -11.16 8.91 6.65
CA SER A 72 -10.46 10.19 6.49
C SER A 72 -8.96 10.08 6.66
N LYS A 73 -8.47 8.99 7.27
CA LYS A 73 -7.06 8.81 7.61
C LYS A 73 -6.53 7.43 7.27
N ASN A 74 -5.23 7.33 7.05
CA ASN A 74 -4.53 6.05 6.95
C ASN A 74 -4.00 5.58 8.32
N ILE A 75 -3.53 4.33 8.37
CA ILE A 75 -3.01 3.73 9.60
C ILE A 75 -1.78 4.50 10.14
N ASN A 76 -0.95 5.06 9.26
CA ASN A 76 0.19 5.88 9.67
C ASN A 76 -0.25 7.16 10.41
N GLN A 77 -1.26 7.86 9.88
CA GLN A 77 -1.83 9.06 10.51
C GLN A 77 -2.45 8.72 11.85
N LEU A 78 -3.20 7.61 11.95
CA LEU A 78 -3.72 7.13 13.22
C LEU A 78 -2.60 6.86 14.24
N LEU A 79 -1.50 6.23 13.82
CA LEU A 79 -0.35 5.96 14.69
C LEU A 79 0.25 7.28 15.22
N LEU A 80 0.46 8.26 14.35
CA LEU A 80 1.01 9.57 14.73
C LEU A 80 0.09 10.33 15.69
N GLU A 81 -1.23 10.30 15.47
CA GLU A 81 -2.21 10.89 16.39
C GLU A 81 -2.16 10.23 17.78
N LEU A 82 -2.03 8.90 17.83
CA LEU A 82 -1.94 8.17 19.10
C LEU A 82 -0.62 8.48 19.84
N ILE A 83 0.50 8.55 19.12
CA ILE A 83 1.80 8.96 19.67
C ILE A 83 1.70 10.36 20.27
N ALA A 84 1.13 11.31 19.54
CA ALA A 84 0.95 12.69 20.02
C ALA A 84 0.04 12.78 21.26
N LYS A 85 -1.00 11.93 21.33
CA LYS A 85 -1.94 11.90 22.44
C LYS A 85 -1.37 11.25 23.70
N LEU A 86 -0.58 10.18 23.54
CA LEU A 86 -0.05 9.39 24.65
C LEU A 86 1.33 9.86 25.10
N GLY A 87 2.07 10.57 24.26
CA GLY A 87 3.44 11.01 24.54
C GLY A 87 4.47 9.89 24.47
N GLU A 88 4.08 8.71 23.98
CA GLU A 88 4.93 7.52 23.88
C GLU A 88 5.09 7.08 22.43
N ASN A 89 6.26 6.52 22.11
CA ASN A 89 6.54 6.00 20.78
C ASN A 89 5.82 4.66 20.56
N ILE A 90 4.92 4.60 19.59
CA ILE A 90 4.16 3.39 19.22
C ILE A 90 4.68 2.87 17.89
N VAL A 91 5.09 1.60 17.85
CA VAL A 91 5.63 0.97 16.64
C VAL A 91 4.95 -0.37 16.40
N ILE A 92 4.43 -0.57 15.19
CA ILE A 92 3.98 -1.88 14.72
C ILE A 92 5.23 -2.68 14.34
N LYS A 93 5.59 -3.69 15.14
CA LYS A 93 6.77 -4.53 14.87
C LYS A 93 6.48 -5.69 13.91
N ARG A 94 5.33 -6.35 14.06
CA ARG A 94 4.93 -7.54 13.30
C ARG A 94 3.42 -7.64 13.26
N PHE A 95 2.89 -8.23 12.19
CA PHE A 95 1.50 -8.65 12.12
C PHE A 95 1.45 -10.03 11.46
N ALA A 96 0.38 -10.77 11.73
CA ALA A 96 0.07 -12.02 11.05
C ALA A 96 -1.39 -12.00 10.66
N ARG A 97 -1.69 -12.39 9.41
CA ARG A 97 -3.04 -12.52 8.90
C ARG A 97 -3.26 -13.99 8.53
N PHE A 98 -4.28 -14.59 9.12
CA PHE A 98 -4.70 -15.95 8.79
C PHE A 98 -5.96 -15.88 7.93
N GLN A 99 -5.95 -16.54 6.77
CA GLN A 99 -7.11 -16.69 5.91
C GLN A 99 -7.32 -18.19 5.64
N LEU A 100 -8.53 -18.68 5.90
CA LEU A 100 -8.87 -20.08 5.66
C LEU A 100 -9.30 -20.24 4.19
N GLY A 101 -8.62 -21.13 3.44
CA GLY A 101 -9.01 -21.50 2.08
C GLY A 101 -8.31 -20.75 0.93
N GLU A 102 -7.15 -20.12 1.13
CA GLU A 102 -6.29 -19.79 -0.02
C GLU A 102 -5.62 -21.08 -0.53
N GLU A 103 -5.72 -21.35 -1.83
CA GLU A 103 -4.85 -22.34 -2.48
C GLU A 103 -3.39 -21.87 -2.29
N ILE A 104 -2.57 -22.74 -1.72
CA ILE A 104 -1.14 -22.51 -1.43
C ILE A 104 -0.36 -22.46 -2.74
#